data_AF-A0A735EJ02-F1
#
_entry.id   AF-A0A735EJ02-F1
#
_cell.length_a   1.000
_cell.length_b   1.000
_cell.length_c   1.000
_cell.angle_alpha   90.00
_cell.angle_beta   90.00
_cell.angle_gamma   90.00
#
_symmetry.space_group_name_H-M   'P 1'
#
loop_
_entity.id
_entity.type
_entity.pdbx_description
1 polymer ?
#
loop_
_entity_poly.entity_id
_entity_poly.type
_entity_poly.pdbx_seq_one_letter_code
_entity_poly.pdbx_strand_id
1 'polypeptide(L)'
;SHDESLKKLSEIQKMISDYSLSYASLNMRVRNIEESILSLKNNITQLVENDLMEIYSSAGVYFNGELKRSYEEMVLFHNDVIKNKINFLESELLKKKEEIESINEKINGFHEQESSLFRTIKEPETLKSINQLFNKLTELRENLASIESNLTRINDTNALIKSLEDSREQLLLEIELAVQGLEKNIEVFNEFFGDLTKEIYGERYIFDLSFDVDKGRCNFDISCVTPNSNGGKKKGEITAFDLAYIKFVDKVKLKRATFVIHDSIEDVDVNQIRDIFFEANNINGQYIVSILSDKFSEDTDLKMMMNNSILELSSTNKFFKV
;
A
#
# COMPACT_ATOMS: atom_id res chain seq x y z
N SER A 1 -20.72 18.69 64.75
CA SER A 1 -20.28 20.08 64.55
C SER A 1 -20.59 20.52 63.12
N HIS A 2 -20.90 21.79 62.83
CA HIS A 2 -21.14 22.26 61.45
C HIS A 2 -19.92 22.02 60.53
N ASP A 3 -18.71 22.11 61.11
CA ASP A 3 -17.43 21.79 60.43
C ASP A 3 -17.28 20.31 60.04
N GLU A 4 -17.89 19.39 60.80
CA GLU A 4 -17.86 17.95 60.49
C GLU A 4 -18.74 17.61 59.30
N SER A 5 -19.91 18.27 59.22
CA SER A 5 -20.81 18.14 58.07
C SER A 5 -20.16 18.71 56.81
N LEU A 6 -19.46 19.85 56.91
CA LEU A 6 -18.74 20.45 55.79
C LEU A 6 -17.55 19.59 55.31
N LYS A 7 -16.80 18.97 56.22
CA LYS A 7 -15.73 18.01 55.85
C LYS A 7 -16.28 16.77 55.14
N LYS A 8 -17.35 16.17 55.65
CA LYS A 8 -18.01 15.02 54.98
C LYS A 8 -18.54 15.39 53.61
N LEU A 9 -19.07 16.60 53.44
CA LEU A 9 -19.55 17.09 52.16
C LEU A 9 -18.40 17.26 51.15
N SER A 10 -17.26 17.80 51.59
CA SER A 10 -16.05 17.89 50.78
C SER A 10 -15.48 16.51 50.38
N GLU A 11 -15.55 15.51 51.25
CA GLU A 11 -15.11 14.13 50.95
C GLU A 11 -16.03 13.46 49.93
N ILE A 12 -17.35 13.61 50.08
CA ILE A 12 -18.34 13.10 49.11
C ILE A 12 -18.14 13.76 47.74
N GLN A 13 -17.87 15.07 47.70
CA GLN A 13 -17.58 15.79 46.45
C GLN A 13 -16.29 15.34 45.75
N LYS A 14 -15.27 14.99 46.53
CA LYS A 14 -14.04 14.39 46.00
C LYS A 14 -14.32 13.01 45.40
N MET A 15 -15.06 12.17 46.10
CA MET A 15 -15.49 10.85 45.60
C MET A 15 -16.30 10.97 44.31
N ILE A 16 -17.27 11.89 44.25
CA ILE A 16 -18.04 12.17 43.03
C ILE A 16 -17.10 12.56 41.89
N SER A 17 -16.14 13.46 42.13
CA SER A 17 -15.17 13.88 41.10
C SER A 17 -14.32 12.70 40.58
N ASP A 18 -13.80 11.86 41.48
CA ASP A 18 -12.97 10.70 41.12
C ASP A 18 -13.78 9.66 40.31
N TYR A 19 -15.04 9.44 40.68
CA TYR A 19 -15.94 8.57 39.92
C TYR A 19 -16.38 9.18 38.58
N SER A 20 -16.62 10.49 38.50
CA SER A 20 -16.94 11.18 37.24
C SER A 20 -15.78 11.15 36.24
N LEU A 21 -14.52 11.28 36.70
CA LEU A 21 -13.33 11.12 35.86
C LEU A 21 -13.22 9.68 35.33
N SER A 22 -13.45 8.71 36.21
CA SER A 22 -13.46 7.29 35.84
C SER A 22 -14.57 6.98 34.82
N TYR A 23 -15.77 7.55 35.04
CA TYR A 23 -16.91 7.46 34.13
C TYR A 23 -16.56 8.02 32.75
N ALA A 24 -16.02 9.25 32.68
CA ALA A 24 -15.64 9.88 31.42
C ALA A 24 -14.62 9.05 30.63
N SER A 25 -13.61 8.50 31.31
CA SER A 25 -12.61 7.60 30.71
C SER A 25 -13.21 6.31 30.17
N LEU A 26 -14.09 5.66 30.93
CA LEU A 26 -14.78 4.44 30.53
C LEU A 26 -15.75 4.67 29.37
N ASN A 27 -16.48 5.78 29.38
CA ASN A 27 -17.42 6.14 28.32
C ASN A 27 -16.70 6.41 27.00
N MET A 28 -15.52 7.05 27.06
CA MET A 28 -14.67 7.23 25.89
C MET A 28 -14.18 5.89 25.32
N ARG A 29 -13.77 4.94 26.18
CA ARG A 29 -13.39 3.59 25.75
C ARG A 29 -14.54 2.85 25.07
N VAL A 30 -15.74 2.92 25.64
CA VAL A 30 -16.96 2.34 25.04
C VAL A 30 -17.20 2.90 23.64
N ARG A 31 -17.14 4.23 23.48
CA ARG A 31 -17.30 4.88 22.17
C ARG A 31 -16.27 4.42 21.14
N ASN A 32 -15.00 4.30 21.54
CA ASN A 32 -13.94 3.82 20.63
C ASN A 32 -14.18 2.37 20.18
N ILE A 33 -14.66 1.51 21.09
CA ILE A 33 -15.01 0.13 20.76
C ILE A 33 -16.21 0.09 19.80
N GLU A 34 -17.22 0.93 20.01
CA GLU A 34 -18.38 1.05 19.11
C GLU A 34 -17.97 1.54 17.70
N GLU A 35 -17.13 2.57 17.61
CA GLU A 35 -16.58 3.06 16.34
C GLU A 35 -15.75 1.98 15.62
N SER A 36 -14.95 1.21 16.37
CA SER A 36 -14.16 0.09 15.83
C SER A 36 -15.04 -1.05 15.30
N ILE A 37 -16.11 -1.41 16.02
CA ILE A 37 -17.08 -2.41 15.57
C ILE A 37 -17.77 -1.94 14.29
N LEU A 38 -18.15 -0.66 14.20
CA LEU A 38 -18.83 -0.09 13.05
C LEU A 38 -17.91 -0.07 11.82
N SER A 39 -16.64 0.30 12.00
CA SER A 39 -15.60 0.18 10.95
C SER A 39 -15.41 -1.26 10.48
N LEU A 40 -15.34 -2.23 11.39
CA LEU A 40 -15.21 -3.65 11.04
C LEU A 40 -16.43 -4.18 10.29
N LYS A 41 -17.65 -3.75 10.65
CA LYS A 41 -18.88 -4.12 9.93
C LYS A 41 -18.89 -3.56 8.50
N ASN A 42 -18.34 -2.35 8.28
CA ASN A 42 -18.21 -1.76 6.95
C ASN A 42 -17.11 -2.42 6.09
N ASN A 43 -16.12 -3.06 6.73
CA ASN A 43 -15.07 -3.82 6.04
C ASN A 43 -15.49 -5.26 5.69
N ILE A 44 -16.71 -5.69 6.05
CA ILE A 44 -17.24 -6.96 5.58
C ILE A 44 -17.34 -6.88 4.06
N THR A 45 -16.55 -7.71 3.39
CA THR A 45 -16.54 -7.76 1.94
C THR A 45 -17.85 -8.40 1.50
N GLN A 46 -18.79 -7.56 1.03
CA GLN A 46 -19.95 -8.03 0.28
C GLN A 46 -19.41 -8.51 -1.08
N LEU A 47 -19.62 -9.80 -1.36
CA LEU A 47 -19.20 -10.51 -2.56
C LEU A 47 -19.14 -9.60 -3.80
N VAL A 48 -17.93 -9.20 -4.18
CA VAL A 48 -17.59 -8.55 -5.47
C VAL A 48 -17.54 -9.63 -6.56
N GLU A 49 -18.44 -10.62 -6.50
CA GLU A 49 -18.36 -11.79 -7.38
C GLU A 49 -18.71 -11.40 -8.82
N ASN A 50 -19.71 -10.53 -8.99
CA ASN A 50 -20.22 -10.16 -10.31
C ASN A 50 -19.37 -9.07 -10.97
N ASP A 51 -19.07 -7.98 -10.28
CA ASP A 51 -18.37 -6.84 -10.90
C ASP A 51 -16.95 -7.20 -11.32
N LEU A 52 -16.22 -7.95 -10.48
CA LEU A 52 -14.87 -8.39 -10.81
C LEU A 52 -14.89 -9.39 -11.97
N MET A 53 -15.80 -10.37 -11.95
CA MET A 53 -15.93 -11.33 -13.05
C MET A 53 -16.41 -10.66 -14.35
N GLU A 54 -17.26 -9.64 -14.29
CA GLU A 54 -17.66 -8.86 -15.47
C GLU A 54 -16.48 -8.09 -16.05
N ILE A 55 -15.64 -7.46 -15.22
CA ILE A 55 -14.44 -6.74 -15.68
C ILE A 55 -13.47 -7.70 -16.37
N TYR A 56 -13.16 -8.84 -15.75
CA TYR A 56 -12.21 -9.81 -16.30
C TYR A 56 -12.77 -10.56 -17.53
N SER A 57 -14.07 -10.87 -17.55
CA SER A 57 -14.71 -11.46 -18.74
C SER A 57 -14.80 -10.46 -19.89
N SER A 58 -15.02 -9.18 -19.60
CA SER A 58 -14.95 -8.09 -20.59
C SER A 58 -13.52 -7.89 -21.12
N ALA A 59 -12.51 -8.21 -20.32
CA ALA A 59 -11.10 -8.24 -20.73
C ALA A 59 -10.68 -9.55 -21.42
N GLY A 60 -11.61 -10.49 -21.67
CA GLY A 60 -11.34 -11.75 -22.38
C GLY A 60 -10.65 -12.83 -21.54
N VAL A 61 -10.53 -12.64 -20.21
CA VAL A 61 -9.88 -13.58 -19.29
C VAL A 61 -10.95 -14.46 -18.64
N TYR A 62 -10.96 -15.75 -19.00
CA TYR A 62 -11.82 -16.75 -18.35
C TYR A 62 -11.07 -17.39 -17.19
N PHE A 63 -11.61 -17.24 -15.97
CA PHE A 63 -11.05 -17.90 -14.80
C PHE A 63 -11.32 -19.41 -14.83
N ASN A 64 -10.27 -20.21 -14.62
CA ASN A 64 -10.43 -21.65 -14.38
C ASN A 64 -11.23 -21.88 -13.08
N GLY A 65 -12.06 -22.92 -13.03
CA GLY A 65 -12.95 -23.20 -11.88
C GLY A 65 -12.22 -23.34 -10.53
N GLU A 66 -10.94 -23.73 -10.54
CA GLU A 66 -10.09 -23.81 -9.33
C GLU A 66 -9.71 -22.43 -8.77
N LEU A 67 -9.41 -21.44 -9.64
CA LEU A 67 -9.09 -20.07 -9.22
C LEU A 67 -10.31 -19.37 -8.63
N LYS A 68 -11.49 -19.62 -9.20
CA LYS A 68 -12.77 -19.12 -8.67
C LYS A 68 -13.00 -19.64 -7.24
N ARG A 69 -12.81 -20.94 -7.03
CA ARG A 69 -12.95 -21.59 -5.71
C ARG A 69 -11.95 -21.04 -4.68
N SER A 70 -10.69 -20.85 -5.07
CA SER A 70 -9.66 -20.30 -4.17
C SER A 70 -9.98 -18.87 -3.70
N TYR A 71 -10.61 -18.05 -4.56
CA TYR A 71 -11.03 -16.70 -4.20
C TYR A 71 -12.24 -16.72 -3.25
N GLU A 72 -13.25 -17.55 -3.53
CA GLU A 72 -14.40 -17.74 -2.63
C GLU A 72 -13.95 -18.18 -1.23
N GLU A 73 -13.02 -19.14 -1.16
CA GLU A 73 -12.45 -19.62 0.10
C GLU A 73 -11.70 -18.50 0.85
N MET A 74 -10.98 -17.62 0.15
CA MET A 74 -10.31 -16.46 0.76
C MET A 74 -11.30 -15.43 1.32
N VAL A 75 -12.37 -15.11 0.58
CA VAL A 75 -13.39 -14.14 1.02
C VAL A 75 -14.16 -14.68 2.24
N LEU A 76 -14.49 -15.98 2.24
CA LEU A 76 -15.11 -16.64 3.39
C LEU A 76 -14.21 -16.57 4.62
N PHE A 77 -12.92 -16.90 4.47
CA PHE A 77 -11.95 -16.81 5.56
C PHE A 77 -11.80 -15.38 6.08
N HIS A 78 -11.69 -14.39 5.19
CA HIS A 78 -11.62 -12.98 5.55
C HIS A 78 -12.84 -12.52 6.36
N ASN A 79 -14.04 -12.85 5.89
CA ASN A 79 -15.28 -12.50 6.57
C ASN A 79 -15.43 -13.22 7.92
N ASP A 80 -14.99 -14.47 8.04
CA ASP A 80 -14.97 -15.20 9.32
C ASP A 80 -14.01 -14.56 10.33
N VAL A 81 -12.84 -14.10 9.89
CA VAL A 81 -11.88 -13.38 10.75
C VAL A 81 -12.47 -12.06 11.25
N ILE A 82 -13.15 -11.31 10.38
CA ILE A 82 -13.83 -10.07 10.77
C ILE A 82 -14.94 -10.35 11.79
N LYS A 83 -15.76 -11.38 11.55
CA LYS A 83 -16.84 -11.77 12.45
C LYS A 83 -16.34 -12.17 13.84
N ASN A 84 -15.24 -12.92 13.91
CA ASN A 84 -14.62 -13.28 15.19
C ASN A 84 -14.08 -12.07 15.95
N LYS A 85 -13.47 -11.10 15.24
CA LYS A 85 -13.04 -9.82 15.86
C LYS A 85 -14.21 -9.01 16.39
N ILE A 86 -15.32 -8.94 15.64
CA ILE A 86 -16.55 -8.25 16.08
C ILE A 86 -17.08 -8.90 17.36
N ASN A 87 -17.22 -10.23 17.38
CA ASN A 87 -17.72 -10.95 18.56
C ASN A 87 -16.85 -10.71 19.81
N PHE A 88 -15.53 -10.68 19.64
CA PHE A 88 -14.61 -10.37 20.72
C PHE A 88 -14.85 -8.95 21.28
N LEU A 89 -14.90 -7.95 20.40
CA LEU A 89 -15.14 -6.55 20.78
C LEU A 89 -16.53 -6.33 21.39
N GLU A 90 -17.57 -7.00 20.90
CA GLU A 90 -18.92 -6.95 21.46
C GLU A 90 -18.96 -7.52 22.90
N SER A 91 -18.18 -8.58 23.16
CA SER A 91 -18.05 -9.14 24.52
C SER A 91 -17.30 -8.20 25.48
N GLU A 92 -16.31 -7.47 24.99
CA GLU A 92 -15.57 -6.48 25.77
C GLU A 92 -16.43 -5.24 26.05
N LEU A 93 -17.18 -4.79 25.04
CA LEU A 93 -18.14 -3.69 25.13
C LEU A 93 -19.17 -3.93 26.24
N LEU A 94 -19.72 -5.15 26.31
CA LEU A 94 -20.71 -5.52 27.33
C LEU A 94 -20.14 -5.33 28.75
N LYS A 95 -18.96 -5.89 29.02
CA LYS A 95 -18.27 -5.76 30.32
C LYS A 95 -18.02 -4.30 30.70
N LYS A 96 -17.64 -3.48 29.73
CA LYS A 96 -17.37 -2.05 29.93
C LYS A 96 -18.65 -1.24 30.17
N LYS A 97 -19.77 -1.62 29.56
CA LYS A 97 -21.09 -1.02 29.83
C LYS A 97 -21.59 -1.36 31.23
N GLU A 98 -21.43 -2.60 31.68
CA GLU A 98 -21.74 -3.00 33.07
C GLU A 98 -20.89 -2.21 34.09
N GLU A 99 -19.61 -1.97 33.78
CA GLU A 99 -18.72 -1.17 34.63
C GLU A 99 -19.16 0.30 34.70
N ILE A 100 -19.65 0.86 33.59
CA ILE A 100 -20.25 2.21 33.52
C ILE A 100 -21.51 2.29 34.39
N GLU A 101 -22.42 1.31 34.29
CA GLU A 101 -23.64 1.27 35.12
C GLU A 101 -23.29 1.25 36.61
N SER A 102 -22.32 0.42 37.02
CA SER A 102 -21.88 0.35 38.41
C SER A 102 -21.28 1.67 38.91
N ILE A 103 -20.52 2.39 38.08
CA ILE A 103 -19.99 3.72 38.44
C ILE A 103 -21.11 4.75 38.53
N ASN A 104 -22.09 4.70 37.63
CA ASN A 104 -23.24 5.61 37.66
C ASN A 104 -24.09 5.41 38.91
N GLU A 105 -24.33 4.17 39.33
CA GLU A 105 -25.00 3.86 40.59
C GLU A 105 -24.25 4.42 41.79
N LYS A 106 -22.92 4.32 41.81
CA LYS A 106 -22.09 4.93 42.87
C LYS A 106 -22.21 6.45 42.89
N ILE A 107 -22.13 7.11 41.73
CA ILE A 107 -22.29 8.56 41.60
C ILE A 107 -23.67 9.00 42.13
N ASN A 108 -24.75 8.31 41.71
CA ASN A 108 -26.09 8.60 42.18
C ASN A 108 -26.24 8.39 43.69
N GLY A 109 -25.67 7.32 44.24
CA GLY A 109 -25.64 7.07 45.68
C GLY A 109 -24.92 8.18 46.47
N PHE A 110 -23.80 8.69 45.94
CA PHE A 110 -23.12 9.84 46.55
C PHE A 110 -23.92 11.13 46.45
N HIS A 111 -24.66 11.37 45.37
CA HIS A 111 -25.58 12.51 45.26
C HIS A 111 -26.77 12.42 46.21
N GLU A 112 -27.29 11.23 46.49
CA GLU A 112 -28.32 11.03 47.52
C GLU A 112 -27.79 11.29 48.92
N GLN A 113 -26.57 10.81 49.23
CA GLN A 113 -25.90 11.09 50.49
C GLN A 113 -25.63 12.59 50.65
N GLU A 114 -25.14 13.25 49.60
CA GLU A 114 -24.94 14.70 49.53
C GLU A 114 -26.25 15.45 49.80
N SER A 115 -27.34 15.08 49.12
CA SER A 115 -28.68 15.66 49.31
C SER A 115 -29.22 15.48 50.73
N SER A 116 -28.95 14.33 51.36
CA SER A 116 -29.36 14.06 52.74
C SER A 116 -28.57 14.91 53.75
N LEU A 117 -27.27 15.10 53.52
CA LEU A 117 -26.42 15.98 54.33
C LEU A 117 -26.88 17.44 54.19
N PHE A 118 -27.23 17.85 52.96
CA PHE A 118 -27.76 19.17 52.64
C PHE A 118 -29.09 19.49 53.33
N ARG A 119 -30.01 18.52 53.45
CA ARG A 119 -31.29 18.70 54.18
C ARG A 119 -31.11 18.99 55.68
N THR A 120 -29.94 18.68 56.23
CA THR A 120 -29.63 18.89 57.65
C THR A 120 -29.17 20.33 57.93
N ILE A 121 -28.94 21.14 56.88
CA ILE A 121 -28.46 22.52 56.95
C ILE A 121 -29.65 23.49 56.81
N LYS A 122 -29.86 24.39 57.78
CA LYS A 122 -31.09 25.20 57.99
C LYS A 122 -31.15 26.53 57.20
N GLU A 123 -30.84 26.58 55.91
CA GLU A 123 -31.02 27.80 55.09
C GLU A 123 -31.41 27.52 53.61
N PRO A 124 -32.71 27.54 53.24
CA PRO A 124 -33.17 27.09 51.92
C PRO A 124 -32.75 27.96 50.72
N GLU A 125 -32.58 29.28 50.90
CA GLU A 125 -32.23 30.20 49.80
C GLU A 125 -30.73 30.17 49.46
N THR A 126 -29.86 30.18 50.47
CA THR A 126 -28.40 30.03 50.28
C THR A 126 -28.08 28.67 49.66
N LEU A 127 -28.81 27.62 50.03
CA LEU A 127 -28.72 26.28 49.41
C LEU A 127 -29.03 26.26 47.91
N LYS A 128 -30.01 27.05 47.45
CA LYS A 128 -30.39 27.10 46.03
C LYS A 128 -29.30 27.78 45.19
N SER A 129 -28.72 28.86 45.72
CA SER A 129 -27.59 29.56 45.10
C SER A 129 -26.32 28.73 45.06
N ILE A 130 -26.03 27.96 46.12
CA ILE A 130 -24.89 27.03 46.17
C ILE A 130 -25.05 25.93 45.11
N ASN A 131 -26.24 25.34 44.96
CA ASN A 131 -26.51 24.34 43.92
C ASN A 131 -26.33 24.90 42.50
N GLN A 132 -26.77 26.15 42.26
CA GLN A 132 -26.57 26.79 40.95
C GLN A 132 -25.09 27.05 40.65
N LEU A 133 -24.31 27.50 41.64
CA LEU A 133 -22.87 27.67 41.52
C LEU A 133 -22.16 26.33 41.27
N PHE A 134 -22.61 25.27 41.94
CA PHE A 134 -22.05 23.94 41.76
C PHE A 134 -22.32 23.37 40.37
N ASN A 135 -23.56 23.46 39.88
CA ASN A 135 -23.90 23.03 38.52
C ASN A 135 -23.05 23.78 37.48
N LYS A 136 -22.85 25.09 37.67
CA LYS A 136 -22.00 25.90 36.80
C LYS A 136 -20.52 25.50 36.91
N LEU A 137 -20.05 25.14 38.10
CA LEU A 137 -18.69 24.64 38.29
C LEU A 137 -18.48 23.28 37.59
N THR A 138 -19.46 22.38 37.68
CA THR A 138 -19.44 21.09 37.00
C THR A 138 -19.40 21.27 35.48
N GLU A 139 -20.27 22.11 34.93
CA GLU A 139 -20.28 22.45 33.50
C GLU A 139 -18.92 23.03 33.04
N LEU A 140 -18.33 23.93 33.83
CA LEU A 140 -17.01 24.48 33.53
C LEU A 140 -15.90 23.43 33.57
N ARG A 141 -15.97 22.46 34.50
CA ARG A 141 -15.00 21.36 34.60
C ARG A 141 -15.13 20.37 33.45
N GLU A 142 -16.35 20.04 33.03
CA GLU A 142 -16.60 19.20 31.85
C GLU A 142 -16.05 19.87 30.58
N ASN A 143 -16.29 21.16 30.44
CA ASN A 143 -15.74 21.95 29.34
C ASN A 143 -14.21 21.99 29.38
N LEU A 144 -13.61 22.18 30.55
CA LEU A 144 -12.14 22.13 30.72
C LEU A 144 -11.58 20.78 30.29
N ALA A 145 -12.14 19.67 30.78
CA ALA A 145 -11.67 18.33 30.45
C ALA A 145 -11.81 18.02 28.95
N SER A 146 -12.90 18.48 28.32
CA SER A 146 -13.10 18.39 26.87
C SER A 146 -12.02 19.17 26.11
N ILE A 147 -11.71 20.40 26.54
CA ILE A 147 -10.66 21.23 25.93
C ILE A 147 -9.29 20.58 26.09
N GLU A 148 -8.95 20.09 27.29
CA GLU A 148 -7.67 19.41 27.56
C GLU A 148 -7.50 18.14 26.72
N SER A 149 -8.57 17.35 26.56
CA SER A 149 -8.58 16.17 25.69
C SER A 149 -8.35 16.53 24.23
N ASN A 150 -9.06 17.55 23.73
CA ASN A 150 -8.87 18.02 22.35
C ASN A 150 -7.46 18.57 22.12
N LEU A 151 -6.91 19.31 23.09
CA LEU A 151 -5.55 19.82 23.03
C LEU A 151 -4.52 18.69 23.00
N THR A 152 -4.73 17.64 23.81
CA THR A 152 -3.89 16.43 23.78
C THR A 152 -3.94 15.77 22.40
N ARG A 153 -5.14 15.57 21.83
CA ARG A 153 -5.30 15.02 20.47
C ARG A 153 -4.58 15.85 19.40
N ILE A 154 -4.68 17.18 19.48
CA ILE A 154 -3.98 18.09 18.55
C ILE A 154 -2.47 17.91 18.68
N ASN A 155 -1.95 17.84 19.90
CA ASN A 155 -0.51 17.64 20.13
C ASN A 155 -0.04 16.28 19.60
N ASP A 156 -0.78 15.20 19.87
CA ASP A 156 -0.47 13.86 19.37
C ASP A 156 -0.52 13.81 17.83
N THR A 157 -1.52 14.45 17.24
CA THR A 157 -1.65 14.53 15.77
C THR A 157 -0.48 15.30 15.16
N ASN A 158 -0.10 16.44 15.75
CA ASN A 158 1.04 17.23 15.29
C ASN A 158 2.37 16.46 15.43
N ALA A 159 2.55 15.71 16.52
CA ALA A 159 3.72 14.86 16.70
C ALA A 159 3.77 13.75 15.64
N LEU A 160 2.62 13.14 15.33
CA LEU A 160 2.51 12.15 14.27
C LEU A 160 2.81 12.74 12.89
N ILE A 161 2.24 13.89 12.55
CA ILE A 161 2.52 14.60 11.29
C ILE A 161 4.01 14.83 11.14
N LYS A 162 4.65 15.39 12.18
CA LYS A 162 6.10 15.62 12.17
C LYS A 162 6.91 14.34 11.96
N SER A 163 6.55 13.25 12.65
CA SER A 163 7.25 11.97 12.48
C SER A 163 7.10 11.39 11.07
N LEU A 164 5.96 11.60 10.41
CA LEU A 164 5.71 11.17 9.04
C LEU A 164 6.46 12.05 8.03
N GLU A 165 6.56 13.35 8.28
CA GLU A 165 7.37 14.28 7.50
C GLU A 165 8.86 13.91 7.57
N ASP A 166 9.39 13.67 8.78
CA ASP A 166 10.77 13.24 8.99
C ASP A 166 11.04 11.89 8.27
N SER A 167 10.10 10.94 8.36
CA SER A 167 10.22 9.64 7.68
C SER A 167 10.18 9.79 6.15
N ARG A 168 9.34 10.69 5.63
CA ARG A 168 9.27 10.98 4.20
C ARG A 168 10.58 11.58 3.71
N GLU A 169 11.16 12.53 4.42
CA GLU A 169 12.45 13.14 4.06
C GLU A 169 13.58 12.10 4.03
N GLN A 170 13.63 11.20 5.02
CA GLN A 170 14.61 10.10 5.04
C GLN A 170 14.45 9.18 3.82
N LEU A 171 13.22 8.79 3.50
CA LEU A 171 12.94 7.94 2.32
C LEU A 171 13.34 8.61 1.01
N LEU A 172 13.06 9.92 0.86
CA LEU A 172 13.46 10.67 -0.34
C LEU A 172 14.99 10.68 -0.51
N LEU A 173 15.72 10.89 0.59
CA LEU A 173 17.18 10.88 0.58
C LEU A 173 17.76 9.48 0.30
N GLU A 174 17.15 8.43 0.84
CA GLU A 174 17.54 7.05 0.54
C GLU A 174 17.36 6.72 -0.94
N ILE A 175 16.24 7.13 -1.55
CA ILE A 175 15.97 6.92 -2.97
C ILE A 175 16.97 7.72 -3.82
N GLU A 176 17.23 8.98 -3.49
CA GLU A 176 18.19 9.82 -4.21
C GLU A 176 19.58 9.20 -4.20
N LEU A 177 20.06 8.74 -3.03
CA LEU A 177 21.35 8.05 -2.90
C LEU A 177 21.39 6.74 -3.69
N ALA A 178 20.28 5.97 -3.69
CA ALA A 178 20.19 4.74 -4.46
C ALA A 178 20.27 5.01 -5.97
N VAL A 179 19.61 6.08 -6.45
CA VAL A 179 19.63 6.49 -7.86
C VAL A 179 21.02 6.99 -8.27
N GLN A 180 21.67 7.81 -7.44
CA GLN A 180 23.07 8.21 -7.65
C GLN A 180 24.00 6.99 -7.68
N GLY A 181 23.75 5.99 -6.82
CA GLY A 181 24.48 4.72 -6.82
C GLY A 181 24.34 3.91 -8.11
N LEU A 182 23.33 4.18 -8.94
CA LEU A 182 23.12 3.54 -10.23
C LEU A 182 23.82 4.24 -11.39
N GLU A 183 24.26 5.50 -11.26
CA GLU A 183 24.85 6.29 -12.36
C GLU A 183 25.96 5.53 -13.09
N LYS A 184 26.92 4.99 -12.35
CA LYS A 184 28.02 4.21 -12.95
C LYS A 184 27.54 2.95 -13.68
N ASN A 185 26.50 2.29 -13.17
CA ASN A 185 25.95 1.11 -13.83
C ASN A 185 25.20 1.51 -15.10
N ILE A 186 24.49 2.64 -15.07
CA ILE A 186 23.79 3.22 -16.22
C ILE A 186 24.80 3.65 -17.29
N GLU A 187 25.93 4.26 -16.93
CA GLU A 187 27.00 4.58 -17.87
C GLU A 187 27.53 3.35 -18.60
N VAL A 188 27.85 2.27 -17.86
CA VAL A 188 28.33 1.01 -18.45
C VAL A 188 27.24 0.36 -19.30
N PHE A 189 25.99 0.41 -18.87
CA PHE A 189 24.87 -0.09 -19.65
C PHE A 189 24.70 0.70 -20.96
N ASN A 190 24.77 2.03 -20.90
CA ASN A 190 24.61 2.92 -22.05
C ASN A 190 25.75 2.80 -23.07
N GLU A 191 26.95 2.37 -22.67
CA GLU A 191 28.01 1.98 -23.61
C GLU A 191 27.52 0.87 -24.54
N PHE A 192 26.98 -0.23 -23.97
CA PHE A 192 26.47 -1.35 -24.75
C PHE A 192 25.17 -1.03 -25.47
N PHE A 193 24.25 -0.34 -24.81
CA PHE A 193 22.95 -0.01 -25.38
C PHE A 193 23.10 0.95 -26.56
N GLY A 194 23.90 2.00 -26.41
CA GLY A 194 24.18 2.93 -27.50
C GLY A 194 24.89 2.27 -28.69
N ASP A 195 25.83 1.36 -28.45
CA ASP A 195 26.49 0.61 -29.53
C ASP A 195 25.51 -0.30 -30.26
N LEU A 196 24.68 -1.06 -29.53
CA LEU A 196 23.67 -1.94 -30.13
C LEU A 196 22.65 -1.17 -30.95
N THR A 197 22.09 -0.08 -30.43
CA THR A 197 21.10 0.69 -31.19
C THR A 197 21.73 1.38 -32.39
N LYS A 198 23.02 1.74 -32.32
CA LYS A 198 23.72 2.31 -33.48
C LYS A 198 23.85 1.31 -34.62
N GLU A 199 24.17 0.06 -34.32
CA GLU A 199 24.25 -1.00 -35.33
C GLU A 199 22.85 -1.34 -35.89
N ILE A 200 21.84 -1.50 -35.03
CA ILE A 200 20.48 -1.92 -35.45
C ILE A 200 19.70 -0.78 -36.13
N TYR A 201 19.81 0.45 -35.62
CA TYR A 201 18.96 1.58 -36.03
C TYR A 201 19.73 2.72 -36.72
N GLY A 202 21.06 2.64 -36.78
CA GLY A 202 21.91 3.74 -37.24
C GLY A 202 22.06 4.88 -36.24
N GLU A 203 21.46 4.77 -35.05
CA GLU A 203 21.35 5.85 -34.06
C GLU A 203 21.66 5.37 -32.64
N ARG A 204 22.37 6.20 -31.87
CA ARG A 204 22.67 5.91 -30.47
C ARG A 204 21.52 6.33 -29.57
N TYR A 205 21.04 5.39 -28.77
CA TYR A 205 20.01 5.60 -27.77
C TYR A 205 20.66 5.64 -26.39
N ILE A 206 20.07 6.42 -25.49
CA ILE A 206 20.55 6.59 -24.11
C ILE A 206 19.39 6.36 -23.16
N PHE A 207 19.58 5.43 -22.23
CA PHE A 207 18.71 5.24 -21.09
C PHE A 207 19.08 6.25 -20.01
N ASP A 208 18.11 7.07 -19.60
CA ASP A 208 18.26 8.05 -18.52
C ASP A 208 17.34 7.68 -17.34
N LEU A 209 17.83 7.89 -16.13
CA LEU A 209 17.10 7.67 -14.89
C LEU A 209 17.37 8.83 -13.94
N SER A 210 16.33 9.56 -13.57
CA SER A 210 16.40 10.66 -12.63
C SER A 210 15.33 10.51 -11.54
N PHE A 211 15.58 11.14 -10.39
CA PHE A 211 14.63 11.18 -9.29
C PHE A 211 14.18 12.61 -9.04
N ASP A 212 12.88 12.85 -9.17
CA ASP A 212 12.24 14.13 -8.82
C ASP A 212 11.91 14.09 -7.33
N VAL A 213 12.78 14.71 -6.52
CA VAL A 213 12.65 14.78 -5.05
C VAL A 213 11.38 15.52 -4.64
N ASP A 214 11.00 16.58 -5.37
CA ASP A 214 9.82 17.39 -5.08
C ASP A 214 8.53 16.59 -5.26
N LYS A 215 8.45 15.80 -6.34
CA LYS A 215 7.29 14.96 -6.66
C LYS A 215 7.36 13.56 -6.04
N GLY A 216 8.52 13.15 -5.52
CA GLY A 216 8.78 11.79 -5.04
C GLY A 216 8.62 10.73 -6.12
N ARG A 217 9.09 11.00 -7.35
CA ARG A 217 8.92 10.07 -8.50
C ARG A 217 10.24 9.83 -9.22
N CYS A 218 10.50 8.57 -9.56
CA CYS A 218 11.54 8.22 -10.51
C CYS A 218 11.02 8.44 -11.93
N ASN A 219 11.75 9.23 -12.71
CA ASN A 219 11.52 9.43 -14.12
C ASN A 219 12.59 8.67 -14.88
N PHE A 220 12.20 7.85 -15.84
CA PHE A 220 13.11 7.21 -16.77
C PHE A 220 12.68 7.50 -18.20
N ASP A 221 13.65 7.63 -19.08
CA ASP A 221 13.39 7.87 -20.50
C ASP A 221 14.44 7.16 -21.36
N ILE A 222 14.05 6.84 -22.59
CA ILE A 222 14.98 6.39 -23.63
C ILE A 222 15.05 7.52 -24.65
N SER A 223 16.12 8.29 -24.55
CA SER A 223 16.36 9.41 -25.45
C SER A 223 17.08 8.92 -26.72
N CYS A 224 16.54 9.33 -27.88
CA CYS A 224 17.21 9.23 -29.17
C CYS A 224 17.48 10.64 -29.69
N VAL A 225 18.61 10.81 -30.39
CA VAL A 225 18.99 12.08 -31.02
C VAL A 225 18.01 12.50 -32.13
N THR A 226 17.23 11.56 -32.72
CA THR A 226 16.14 11.90 -33.64
C THR A 226 14.76 11.42 -33.15
N PRO A 227 13.74 12.29 -33.15
CA PRO A 227 12.42 11.96 -32.64
C PRO A 227 11.57 11.35 -33.75
N ASN A 228 11.59 10.03 -33.95
CA ASN A 228 10.63 9.34 -34.83
C ASN A 228 10.53 7.84 -34.48
N SER A 229 9.73 7.45 -33.48
CA SER A 229 9.45 6.05 -33.16
C SER A 229 8.05 5.61 -33.62
N ASN A 230 7.97 5.01 -34.82
CA ASN A 230 6.80 4.21 -35.22
C ASN A 230 6.81 2.87 -34.45
N GLY A 231 5.63 2.25 -34.25
CA GLY A 231 5.45 1.10 -33.34
C GLY A 231 6.39 -0.11 -33.54
N GLY A 232 6.83 -0.41 -34.77
CA GLY A 232 7.80 -1.48 -35.06
C GLY A 232 9.20 -1.22 -34.48
N LYS A 233 9.59 0.05 -34.32
CA LYS A 233 10.84 0.42 -33.66
C LYS A 233 10.84 0.02 -32.18
N LYS A 234 9.71 0.12 -31.49
CA LYS A 234 9.62 -0.21 -30.06
C LYS A 234 9.94 -1.68 -29.73
N LYS A 235 9.51 -2.63 -30.56
CA LYS A 235 9.79 -4.06 -30.31
C LYS A 235 11.29 -4.37 -30.43
N GLY A 236 11.96 -3.85 -31.44
CA GLY A 236 13.40 -4.05 -31.55
C GLY A 236 14.21 -3.16 -30.58
N GLU A 237 13.68 -2.01 -30.13
CA GLU A 237 14.27 -1.22 -29.04
C GLU A 237 14.30 -2.03 -27.73
N ILE A 238 13.22 -2.74 -27.41
CA ILE A 238 13.16 -3.69 -26.28
C ILE A 238 14.20 -4.80 -26.47
N THR A 239 14.35 -5.32 -27.70
CA THR A 239 15.37 -6.33 -28.00
C THR A 239 16.78 -5.81 -27.79
N ALA A 240 17.09 -4.62 -28.30
CA ALA A 240 18.39 -3.99 -28.09
C ALA A 240 18.67 -3.73 -26.61
N PHE A 241 17.65 -3.31 -25.85
CA PHE A 241 17.75 -3.09 -24.41
C PHE A 241 18.09 -4.40 -23.66
N ASP A 242 17.37 -5.47 -23.97
CA ASP A 242 17.56 -6.78 -23.34
C ASP A 242 18.93 -7.39 -23.68
N LEU A 243 19.39 -7.25 -24.94
CA LEU A 243 20.73 -7.66 -25.36
C LEU A 243 21.82 -6.82 -24.68
N ALA A 244 21.60 -5.50 -24.53
CA ALA A 244 22.51 -4.62 -23.80
C ALA A 244 22.62 -5.03 -22.34
N TYR A 245 21.50 -5.45 -21.73
CA TYR A 245 21.48 -5.94 -20.37
C TYR A 245 22.30 -7.23 -20.21
N ILE A 246 22.24 -8.16 -21.18
CA ILE A 246 23.11 -9.35 -21.18
C ILE A 246 24.60 -8.94 -21.24
N LYS A 247 24.96 -8.02 -22.15
CA LYS A 247 26.35 -7.50 -22.24
C LYS A 247 26.79 -6.84 -20.93
N PHE A 248 25.91 -6.08 -20.28
CA PHE A 248 26.13 -5.47 -18.97
C PHE A 248 26.35 -6.51 -17.86
N VAL A 249 25.48 -7.53 -17.78
CA VAL A 249 25.59 -8.63 -16.81
C VAL A 249 26.92 -9.37 -16.97
N ASP A 250 27.33 -9.66 -18.21
CA ASP A 250 28.62 -10.31 -18.47
C ASP A 250 29.80 -9.41 -18.12
N LYS A 251 29.72 -8.10 -18.40
CA LYS A 251 30.77 -7.12 -18.06
C LYS A 251 30.97 -6.97 -16.55
N VAL A 252 29.88 -6.84 -15.80
CA VAL A 252 29.89 -6.67 -14.33
C VAL A 252 30.03 -8.01 -13.60
N LYS A 253 29.99 -9.13 -14.33
CA LYS A 253 30.08 -10.50 -13.80
C LYS A 253 29.00 -10.79 -12.76
N LEU A 254 27.78 -10.33 -13.04
CA LEU A 254 26.62 -10.60 -12.20
C LEU A 254 26.16 -12.05 -12.39
N LYS A 255 25.79 -12.72 -11.30
CA LYS A 255 25.22 -14.07 -11.33
C LYS A 255 23.73 -14.00 -11.68
N ARG A 256 23.41 -13.80 -12.95
CA ARG A 256 22.05 -13.79 -13.51
C ARG A 256 21.97 -14.64 -14.76
N ALA A 257 20.75 -15.05 -15.11
CA ALA A 257 20.51 -15.72 -16.38
C ALA A 257 20.84 -14.77 -17.54
N THR A 258 21.54 -15.27 -18.55
CA THR A 258 21.95 -14.52 -19.74
C THR A 258 21.15 -14.99 -20.96
N PHE A 259 19.83 -15.16 -20.82
CA PHE A 259 18.94 -15.46 -21.93
C PHE A 259 17.71 -14.57 -21.93
N VAL A 260 17.19 -14.28 -23.12
CA VAL A 260 15.99 -13.47 -23.37
C VAL A 260 15.06 -14.22 -24.31
N ILE A 261 13.76 -14.16 -24.04
CA ILE A 261 12.72 -14.80 -24.84
C ILE A 261 11.71 -13.75 -25.27
N HIS A 262 11.51 -13.59 -26.58
CA HIS A 262 10.46 -12.73 -27.13
C HIS A 262 9.48 -13.53 -27.98
N ASP A 263 8.20 -13.18 -27.88
CA ASP A 263 7.16 -13.73 -28.74
C ASP A 263 6.89 -12.73 -29.89
N SER A 264 7.16 -13.15 -31.12
CA SER A 264 6.93 -12.43 -32.37
C SER A 264 7.56 -11.03 -32.47
N ILE A 265 8.65 -10.94 -33.24
CA ILE A 265 9.26 -9.67 -33.69
C ILE A 265 8.88 -9.28 -35.13
N GLU A 266 7.74 -9.79 -35.62
CA GLU A 266 7.33 -9.63 -37.02
C GLU A 266 7.06 -8.18 -37.42
N ASP A 267 6.77 -7.27 -36.49
CA ASP A 267 6.56 -5.85 -36.82
C ASP A 267 7.88 -5.08 -37.04
N VAL A 268 9.03 -5.72 -36.82
CA VAL A 268 10.36 -5.16 -37.02
C VAL A 268 10.80 -5.31 -38.48
N ASP A 269 11.58 -4.36 -38.98
CA ASP A 269 12.14 -4.43 -40.34
C ASP A 269 13.11 -5.61 -40.45
N VAL A 270 13.09 -6.32 -41.58
CA VAL A 270 13.91 -7.54 -41.77
C VAL A 270 15.41 -7.26 -41.64
N ASN A 271 15.88 -6.07 -42.04
CA ASN A 271 17.29 -5.71 -41.90
C ASN A 271 17.66 -5.54 -40.42
N GLN A 272 16.80 -4.89 -39.63
CA GLN A 272 16.99 -4.75 -38.19
C GLN A 272 16.99 -6.11 -37.49
N ILE A 273 16.15 -7.05 -37.94
CA ILE A 273 16.14 -8.42 -37.41
C ILE A 273 17.48 -9.12 -37.70
N ARG A 274 18.04 -8.94 -38.90
CA ARG A 274 19.37 -9.48 -39.24
C ARG A 274 20.48 -8.88 -38.37
N ASP A 275 20.43 -7.58 -38.13
CA ASP A 275 21.41 -6.90 -37.27
C ASP A 275 21.29 -7.35 -35.81
N ILE A 276 20.07 -7.48 -35.28
CA ILE A 276 19.78 -8.05 -33.96
C ILE A 276 20.36 -9.46 -33.85
N PHE A 277 20.14 -10.29 -34.85
CA PHE A 277 20.63 -11.66 -34.89
C PHE A 277 22.16 -11.77 -34.98
N PHE A 278 22.79 -10.88 -35.75
CA PHE A 278 24.23 -10.78 -35.81
C PHE A 278 24.79 -10.43 -34.41
N GLU A 279 24.24 -9.41 -33.77
CA GLU A 279 24.64 -8.99 -32.42
C GLU A 279 24.36 -10.07 -31.37
N ALA A 280 23.23 -10.76 -31.46
CA ALA A 280 22.86 -11.84 -30.56
C ALA A 280 23.81 -13.05 -30.64
N ASN A 281 24.41 -13.31 -31.80
CA ASN A 281 25.42 -14.38 -31.93
C ASN A 281 26.78 -14.00 -31.31
N ASN A 282 27.01 -12.71 -31.07
CA ASN A 282 28.26 -12.19 -30.51
C ASN A 282 28.21 -11.96 -29.00
N ILE A 283 27.08 -12.27 -28.33
CA ILE A 283 26.94 -12.13 -26.87
C ILE A 283 27.21 -13.44 -26.14
N ASN A 284 27.67 -13.32 -24.89
CA ASN A 284 27.76 -14.44 -23.95
C ASN A 284 26.39 -14.77 -23.32
N GLY A 285 25.43 -15.12 -24.18
CA GLY A 285 24.04 -15.36 -23.81
C GLY A 285 23.23 -15.99 -24.93
N GLN A 286 21.91 -16.05 -24.75
CA GLN A 286 20.99 -16.64 -25.73
C GLN A 286 19.81 -15.71 -25.99
N TYR A 287 19.53 -15.48 -27.27
CA TYR A 287 18.30 -14.82 -27.71
C TYR A 287 17.38 -15.85 -28.34
N ILE A 288 16.18 -16.00 -27.79
CA ILE A 288 15.17 -16.96 -28.23
C ILE A 288 13.97 -16.17 -28.72
N VAL A 289 13.58 -16.39 -29.97
CA VAL A 289 12.46 -15.65 -30.56
C VAL A 289 11.62 -16.53 -31.48
N SER A 290 10.30 -16.31 -31.46
CA SER A 290 9.38 -16.84 -32.47
C SER A 290 9.28 -15.87 -33.65
N ILE A 291 9.42 -16.37 -34.87
CA ILE A 291 9.31 -15.57 -36.09
C ILE A 291 8.70 -16.39 -37.22
N LEU A 292 7.86 -15.77 -38.05
CA LEU A 292 7.36 -16.37 -39.26
C LEU A 292 8.48 -16.47 -40.31
N SER A 293 8.58 -17.63 -40.96
CA SER A 293 9.64 -17.90 -41.93
C SER A 293 9.55 -17.07 -43.21
N ASP A 294 8.36 -16.57 -43.54
CA ASP A 294 8.08 -15.78 -44.75
C ASP A 294 8.76 -14.39 -44.75
N LYS A 295 9.21 -13.92 -43.58
CA LYS A 295 10.04 -12.72 -43.43
C LYS A 295 11.41 -12.83 -44.07
N PHE A 296 11.93 -14.05 -44.23
CA PHE A 296 13.26 -14.33 -44.73
C PHE A 296 13.18 -14.87 -46.15
N SER A 297 13.84 -14.20 -47.09
CA SER A 297 13.74 -14.54 -48.52
C SER A 297 15.10 -14.68 -49.21
N GLU A 298 16.20 -14.34 -48.53
CA GLU A 298 17.54 -14.43 -49.09
C GLU A 298 18.22 -15.76 -48.74
N ASP A 299 19.08 -16.25 -49.64
CA ASP A 299 19.87 -17.48 -49.41
C ASP A 299 20.77 -17.37 -48.16
N THR A 300 21.17 -16.15 -47.80
CA THR A 300 21.92 -15.81 -46.59
C THR A 300 21.10 -16.07 -45.33
N ASP A 301 19.83 -15.69 -45.33
CA ASP A 301 18.91 -15.92 -44.21
C ASP A 301 18.68 -17.41 -44.00
N LEU A 302 18.45 -18.17 -45.08
CA LEU A 302 18.25 -19.62 -45.01
C LEU A 302 19.48 -20.32 -44.43
N LYS A 303 20.69 -19.94 -44.85
CA LYS A 303 21.94 -20.47 -44.26
C LYS A 303 22.06 -20.12 -42.79
N MET A 304 21.72 -18.89 -42.41
CA MET A 304 21.76 -18.46 -41.01
C MET A 304 20.78 -19.25 -40.14
N MET A 305 19.54 -19.47 -40.62
CA MET A 305 18.55 -20.29 -39.94
C MET A 305 19.02 -21.73 -39.81
N MET A 306 19.57 -22.34 -40.87
CA MET A 306 20.09 -23.71 -40.81
C MET A 306 21.24 -23.85 -39.82
N ASN A 307 22.19 -22.90 -39.80
CA ASN A 307 23.34 -22.94 -38.89
C ASN A 307 22.95 -22.79 -37.42
N ASN A 308 21.83 -22.13 -37.15
CA ASN A 308 21.34 -21.86 -35.79
C ASN A 308 20.11 -22.71 -35.43
N SER A 309 19.69 -23.63 -36.30
CA SER A 309 18.57 -24.54 -36.05
C SER A 309 19.07 -25.82 -35.39
N ILE A 310 18.57 -26.08 -34.18
CA ILE A 310 18.85 -27.32 -33.44
C ILE A 310 17.76 -28.36 -33.71
N LEU A 311 16.55 -27.91 -34.05
CA LEU A 311 15.37 -28.75 -34.24
C LEU A 311 14.44 -28.12 -35.27
N GLU A 312 14.14 -28.88 -36.31
CA GLU A 312 13.13 -28.52 -37.31
C GLU A 312 11.93 -29.44 -37.19
N LEU A 313 10.74 -28.85 -37.00
CA LEU A 313 9.47 -29.56 -36.89
C LEU A 313 8.62 -29.29 -38.12
N SER A 314 7.92 -30.31 -38.59
CA SER A 314 6.99 -30.20 -39.72
C SER A 314 5.73 -31.04 -39.48
N SER A 315 4.75 -30.91 -40.38
CA SER A 315 3.55 -31.76 -40.37
C SER A 315 3.88 -33.26 -40.45
N THR A 316 5.02 -33.61 -41.07
CA THR A 316 5.52 -34.98 -41.21
C THR A 316 6.57 -35.36 -40.17
N ASN A 317 7.19 -34.38 -39.49
CA ASN A 317 8.21 -34.58 -38.47
C ASN A 317 7.87 -33.78 -37.19
N LYS A 318 6.89 -34.28 -36.43
CA LYS A 318 6.42 -33.65 -35.19
C LYS A 318 7.32 -34.01 -34.01
N PHE A 319 7.38 -33.13 -33.01
CA PHE A 319 8.22 -33.29 -31.82
C PHE A 319 8.00 -34.63 -31.09
N PHE A 320 6.74 -35.03 -30.92
CA PHE A 320 6.37 -36.30 -30.27
C PHE A 320 6.19 -37.46 -31.25
N LYS A 321 6.39 -37.25 -32.57
CA LYS A 321 6.14 -38.24 -33.63
C LYS A 321 4.74 -38.91 -33.58
N VAL A 322 3.72 -38.16 -33.13
CA VAL A 322 2.31 -38.62 -33.03
C VAL A 322 1.46 -38.13 -34.19
#